data_AF-A0A1P8M580-F1
#
_entry.id   AF-A0A1P8M580-F1
#
_cell.length_a   1.000
_cell.length_b   1.000
_cell.length_c   1.000
_cell.angle_alpha   90.00
_cell.angle_beta   90.00
_cell.angle_gamma   90.00
#
_symmetry.space_group_name_H-M   'P 1'
#
loop_
_entity.id
_entity.type
_entity.pdbx_description
1 polymer ?
#
loop_
_entity_poly.entity_id
_entity_poly.type
_entity_poly.pdbx_seq_one_letter_code
_entity_poly.pdbx_strand_id
1 'polypeptide(L)'
;MGEKKYDEHLQRVLNRRYYYGYSMAGKTIYAYTKEEWGIGASSGGGDYNLIRSFYFSIFTTVLAAAASLIGLVCGVWVLFSPFPAMALVFLFFAALFGFAVMQGLFNISEEWRGRKARKLRGLPKPWWEAGDDHAYEWFLEHPDPRIHMTRDYFPYSVKLGSS
;
A
#
# COMPACT_ATOMS: atom_id res chain seq x y z
N MET A 1 -6.00 -18.40 28.04
CA MET A 1 -6.31 -19.04 26.73
C MET A 1 -6.52 -18.03 25.60
N GLY A 2 -6.97 -16.79 25.89
CA GLY A 2 -7.15 -15.74 24.87
C GLY A 2 -5.85 -15.16 24.28
N GLU A 3 -4.81 -14.91 25.09
CA GLU A 3 -3.53 -14.34 24.61
C GLU A 3 -2.83 -15.25 23.60
N LYS A 4 -2.69 -16.54 23.89
CA LYS A 4 -2.04 -17.49 22.98
C LYS A 4 -2.71 -17.55 21.60
N LYS A 5 -4.05 -17.48 21.55
CA LYS A 5 -4.82 -17.48 20.29
C LYS A 5 -4.63 -16.16 19.52
N TYR A 6 -4.47 -15.04 20.24
CA TYR A 6 -4.17 -13.74 19.67
C TYR A 6 -2.77 -13.72 19.04
N ASP A 7 -1.76 -14.23 19.76
CA ASP A 7 -0.39 -14.31 19.27
C ASP A 7 -0.27 -15.20 18.02
N GLU A 8 -0.94 -16.35 18.01
CA GLU A 8 -0.99 -17.26 16.85
C GLU A 8 -1.71 -16.63 15.65
N HIS A 9 -2.77 -15.84 15.87
CA HIS A 9 -3.41 -15.10 14.78
C HIS A 9 -2.50 -14.00 14.25
N LEU A 10 -1.89 -13.22 15.13
CA LEU A 10 -0.97 -12.16 14.75
C LEU A 10 0.23 -12.70 13.97
N GLN A 11 0.82 -13.81 14.40
CA GLN A 11 1.91 -14.46 13.67
C GLN A 11 1.50 -14.91 12.27
N ARG A 12 0.27 -15.42 12.09
CA ARG A 12 -0.24 -15.79 10.76
C ARG A 12 -0.48 -14.59 9.87
N VAL A 13 -1.00 -13.49 10.43
CA VAL A 13 -1.17 -12.23 9.69
C VAL A 13 0.18 -11.66 9.27
N LEU A 14 1.16 -11.62 10.18
CA LEU A 14 2.50 -11.08 9.91
C LEU A 14 3.28 -11.93 8.89
N ASN A 15 3.13 -13.26 8.95
CA ASN A 15 3.79 -14.20 8.06
C ASN A 15 2.92 -14.63 6.87
N ARG A 16 1.83 -13.90 6.58
CA ARG A 16 0.94 -14.27 5.47
C ARG A 16 1.71 -14.29 4.16
N ARG A 17 1.56 -15.38 3.43
CA ARG A 17 2.33 -15.60 2.19
C ARG A 17 1.73 -14.87 0.99
N TYR A 18 0.40 -14.75 0.97
CA TYR A 18 -0.35 -14.19 -0.14
C TYR A 18 -1.35 -13.13 0.31
N TYR A 19 -1.51 -12.13 -0.54
CA TYR A 19 -2.54 -11.10 -0.55
C TYR A 19 -3.42 -11.35 -1.76
N TYR A 20 -4.72 -11.10 -1.64
CA TYR A 20 -5.69 -11.47 -2.66
C TYR A 20 -6.34 -10.22 -3.24
N GLY A 21 -6.39 -10.12 -4.56
CA GLY A 21 -6.92 -8.92 -5.20
C GLY A 21 -7.54 -9.17 -6.57
N TYR A 22 -8.45 -8.27 -6.91
CA TYR A 22 -9.16 -8.25 -8.19
C TYR A 22 -8.39 -7.43 -9.23
N SER A 23 -8.44 -7.87 -10.49
CA SER A 23 -7.97 -7.07 -11.62
C SER A 23 -9.05 -6.07 -12.07
N MET A 24 -8.66 -5.00 -12.76
CA MET A 24 -9.55 -3.90 -13.18
C MET A 24 -10.81 -4.37 -13.93
N ALA A 25 -10.65 -5.40 -14.75
CA ALA A 25 -11.65 -5.86 -15.72
C ALA A 25 -12.25 -7.22 -15.34
N GLY A 26 -11.91 -7.76 -14.17
CA GLY A 26 -12.17 -9.16 -13.85
C GLY A 26 -12.88 -9.36 -12.52
N LYS A 27 -13.72 -10.40 -12.48
CA LYS A 27 -14.15 -11.06 -11.23
C LYS A 27 -13.10 -12.04 -10.70
N THR A 28 -12.03 -12.27 -11.46
CA THR A 28 -10.95 -13.19 -11.11
C THR A 28 -10.12 -12.63 -9.97
N ILE A 29 -9.97 -13.45 -8.92
CA ILE A 29 -9.09 -13.16 -7.80
C ILE A 29 -7.71 -13.74 -8.11
N TYR A 30 -6.69 -12.92 -7.92
CA TYR A 30 -5.28 -13.31 -8.04
C TYR A 30 -4.62 -13.28 -6.68
N ALA A 31 -3.68 -14.20 -6.47
CA ALA A 31 -2.82 -14.24 -5.28
C ALA A 31 -1.48 -13.55 -5.58
N TYR A 32 -1.06 -12.67 -4.68
CA TYR A 32 0.14 -11.86 -4.80
C TYR A 32 1.01 -12.03 -3.56
N THR A 33 2.31 -12.15 -3.76
CA THR A 33 3.29 -12.01 -2.68
C THR A 33 3.40 -10.54 -2.25
N LYS A 34 4.04 -10.29 -1.10
CA LYS A 34 4.27 -8.94 -0.57
C LYS A 34 4.96 -8.04 -1.60
N GLU A 35 5.94 -8.59 -2.32
CA GLU A 35 6.72 -7.89 -3.32
C GLU A 35 5.90 -7.58 -4.58
N GLU A 36 4.99 -8.47 -4.98
CA GLU A 36 4.14 -8.30 -6.16
C GLU A 36 3.00 -7.32 -5.93
N TRP A 37 2.56 -7.18 -4.67
CA TRP A 37 1.45 -6.32 -4.29
C TRP A 37 1.80 -4.83 -4.34
N GLY A 38 3.08 -4.47 -4.22
CA GLY A 38 3.56 -3.09 -4.41
C GLY A 38 3.15 -2.14 -3.27
N ILE A 39 2.68 -0.93 -3.60
CA ILE A 39 2.37 0.11 -2.60
C ILE A 39 1.42 -0.40 -1.52
N GLY A 40 0.43 -1.23 -1.88
CA GLY A 40 -0.56 -1.75 -0.93
C GLY A 40 0.01 -2.66 0.16
N ALA A 41 1.28 -3.09 0.07
CA ALA A 41 1.89 -4.04 1.01
C ALA A 41 2.71 -3.31 2.07
N SER A 42 3.00 -2.03 1.80
CA SER A 42 3.63 -1.11 2.74
C SER A 42 2.63 -0.45 3.70
N SER A 43 1.34 -0.41 3.33
CA SER A 43 0.25 0.02 4.20
C SER A 43 -0.19 -1.15 5.07
N GLY A 44 0.38 -1.27 6.26
CA GLY A 44 -0.05 -2.27 7.25
C GLY A 44 -1.57 -2.28 7.40
N GLY A 45 -2.13 -3.49 7.26
CA GLY A 45 -3.55 -3.86 7.29
C GLY A 45 -4.52 -2.83 7.88
N GLY A 46 -5.21 -2.13 6.99
CA GLY A 46 -6.40 -1.34 7.31
C GLY A 46 -7.38 -1.45 6.16
N ASP A 47 -8.53 -2.06 6.44
CA ASP A 47 -9.70 -2.31 5.56
C ASP A 47 -10.27 -1.02 4.93
N TYR A 48 -9.56 -0.31 4.07
CA TYR A 48 -10.15 0.79 3.32
C TYR A 48 -9.46 0.92 1.97
N ASN A 49 -10.08 0.36 0.91
CA ASN A 49 -10.30 0.90 -0.46
C ASN A 49 -9.24 1.78 -1.15
N LEU A 50 -8.03 1.84 -0.63
CA LEU A 50 -6.94 2.67 -1.05
C LEU A 50 -5.75 1.74 -1.18
N ILE A 51 -5.84 0.85 -2.18
CA ILE A 51 -4.69 0.75 -3.09
C ILE A 51 -4.48 2.18 -3.58
N ARG A 52 -3.71 2.96 -2.79
CA ARG A 52 -3.49 4.38 -2.97
C ARG A 52 -3.05 4.52 -4.42
N SER A 53 -3.95 5.04 -5.27
CA SER A 53 -3.78 4.94 -6.70
C SER A 53 -2.40 5.47 -7.02
N PHE A 54 -1.56 4.64 -7.64
CA PHE A 54 -0.20 5.02 -8.01
C PHE A 54 -0.17 6.40 -8.70
N TYR A 55 -1.18 6.68 -9.53
CA TYR A 55 -1.40 7.96 -10.18
C TYR A 55 -1.71 9.10 -9.19
N PHE A 56 -2.53 8.84 -8.17
CA PHE A 56 -2.77 9.79 -7.10
C PHE A 56 -1.49 10.07 -6.31
N SER A 57 -0.69 9.05 -5.99
CA SER A 57 0.60 9.24 -5.31
C SER A 57 1.56 10.08 -6.16
N ILE A 58 1.66 9.82 -7.48
CA ILE A 58 2.45 10.66 -8.40
C ILE A 58 1.93 12.10 -8.37
N PHE A 59 0.63 12.29 -8.55
CA PHE A 59 0.02 13.61 -8.60
C PHE A 59 0.29 14.40 -7.32
N THR A 60 0.08 13.81 -6.14
CA THR A 60 0.37 14.48 -4.86
C THR A 60 1.86 14.75 -4.67
N THR A 61 2.74 13.87 -5.16
CA THR A 61 4.20 14.08 -5.10
C THR A 61 4.61 15.29 -5.93
N VAL A 62 4.07 15.42 -7.14
CA VAL A 62 4.37 16.55 -8.04
C VAL A 62 3.87 17.87 -7.44
N LEU A 63 2.65 17.89 -6.90
CA LEU A 63 2.11 19.08 -6.23
C LEU A 63 2.93 19.46 -4.98
N ALA A 64 3.29 18.48 -4.16
CA ALA A 64 4.13 18.72 -2.99
C ALA A 64 5.52 19.23 -3.38
N ALA A 65 6.11 18.73 -4.47
CA ALA A 65 7.40 19.21 -4.96
C ALA A 65 7.32 20.68 -5.40
N ALA A 66 6.28 21.05 -6.15
CA ALA A 66 6.04 22.43 -6.53
C ALA A 66 5.84 23.34 -5.30
N ALA A 67 5.01 22.91 -4.35
CA ALA A 67 4.75 23.66 -3.11
C ALA A 67 6.01 23.82 -2.24
N SER A 68 6.83 22.77 -2.15
CA SER A 68 8.10 22.79 -1.41
C SER A 68 9.09 23.77 -2.01
N LEU A 69 9.25 23.75 -3.34
CA LEU A 69 10.12 24.70 -4.05
C LEU A 69 9.65 26.14 -3.91
N ILE A 70 8.35 26.40 -4.07
CA ILE A 70 7.77 27.74 -3.90
C ILE A 70 7.98 28.22 -2.46
N GLY A 71 7.67 27.39 -1.46
CA GLY A 71 7.88 27.71 -0.06
C GLY A 71 9.34 28.02 0.27
N LEU A 72 10.29 27.28 -0.32
CA LEU A 72 11.72 27.51 -0.13
C LEU A 72 12.16 28.85 -0.76
N VAL A 73 11.76 29.13 -2.00
CA VAL A 73 12.09 30.38 -2.69
C VAL A 73 11.48 31.59 -1.96
N CYS A 74 10.19 31.52 -1.62
CA CYS A 74 9.51 32.58 -0.87
C CYS A 74 10.12 32.76 0.52
N GLY A 75 10.43 31.66 1.22
CA GLY A 75 11.08 31.71 2.53
C GLY A 75 12.43 32.42 2.48
N VAL A 76 13.30 32.05 1.54
CA VAL A 76 14.61 32.69 1.35
C VAL A 76 14.46 34.17 0.98
N TRP A 77 13.52 34.51 0.11
CA TRP A 77 13.29 35.91 -0.28
C TRP A 77 12.80 36.76 0.91
N VAL A 78 11.86 36.23 1.71
CA VAL A 78 11.27 36.92 2.86
C VAL A 78 12.27 37.04 4.03
N LEU A 79 13.32 36.23 4.11
CA LEU A 79 14.40 36.42 5.10
C LEU A 79 15.09 37.79 4.97
N PHE A 80 15.16 38.34 3.76
CA PHE A 80 15.74 39.65 3.49
C PHE A 80 14.70 40.79 3.51
N SER A 81 13.46 40.47 3.85
CA SER A 81 12.34 41.42 3.96
C SER A 81 12.16 41.88 5.43
N PRO A 82 11.49 43.00 5.70
CA PRO A 82 11.15 43.45 7.06
C PRO A 82 10.33 42.46 7.92
N PHE A 83 9.87 41.33 7.36
CA PHE A 83 9.08 40.31 8.07
C PHE A 83 9.78 38.94 8.16
N PRO A 84 10.94 38.83 8.82
CA PRO A 84 11.72 37.58 8.86
C PRO A 84 10.99 36.44 9.59
N ALA A 85 10.06 36.74 10.51
CA ALA A 85 9.24 35.72 11.15
C ALA A 85 8.35 34.97 10.15
N MET A 86 7.89 35.64 9.08
CA MET A 86 7.09 35.01 8.02
C MET A 86 7.94 34.03 7.20
N ALA A 87 9.25 34.28 7.06
CA ALA A 87 10.15 33.36 6.37
C ALA A 87 10.21 31.99 7.05
N LEU A 88 10.18 31.95 8.39
CA LEU A 88 10.15 30.70 9.14
C LEU A 88 8.92 29.86 8.82
N VAL A 89 7.75 30.51 8.63
CA VAL A 89 6.51 29.82 8.23
C VAL A 89 6.66 29.21 6.84
N PHE A 90 7.16 29.96 5.87
CA PHE A 90 7.40 29.46 4.52
C PHE A 90 8.39 28.28 4.49
N LEU A 91 9.51 28.39 5.21
CA LEU A 91 10.51 27.33 5.30
C LEU A 91 9.97 26.08 6.02
N PHE A 92 9.15 26.26 7.06
CA PHE A 92 8.48 25.15 7.74
C PHE A 92 7.56 24.37 6.78
N PHE A 93 6.70 25.06 6.03
CA PHE A 93 5.85 24.42 5.04
C PHE A 93 6.67 23.81 3.89
N ALA A 94 7.73 24.48 3.45
CA ALA A 94 8.64 23.93 2.45
C ALA A 94 9.22 22.57 2.90
N ALA A 95 9.65 22.48 4.17
CA ALA A 95 10.12 21.25 4.76
C ALA A 95 9.02 20.17 4.85
N LEU A 96 7.83 20.53 5.34
CA LEU A 96 6.68 19.60 5.40
C LEU A 96 6.33 19.01 4.03
N PHE A 97 6.25 19.86 3.00
CA PHE A 97 6.01 19.40 1.64
C PHE A 97 7.20 18.58 1.10
N GLY A 98 8.43 18.91 1.48
CA GLY A 98 9.62 18.12 1.18
C GLY A 98 9.53 16.69 1.74
N PHE A 99 9.05 16.53 2.97
CA PHE A 99 8.77 15.20 3.55
C PHE A 99 7.68 14.46 2.77
N ALA A 100 6.63 15.14 2.34
CA ALA A 100 5.59 14.54 1.49
C ALA A 100 6.14 14.06 0.14
N VAL A 101 7.09 14.79 -0.46
CA VAL A 101 7.80 14.35 -1.68
C VAL A 101 8.58 13.08 -1.44
N MET A 102 9.35 13.00 -0.34
CA MET A 102 10.11 11.79 0.00
C MET A 102 9.19 10.58 0.15
N GLN A 103 8.09 10.72 0.89
CA GLN A 103 7.08 9.65 1.02
C GLN A 103 6.51 9.23 -0.35
N GLY A 104 6.24 10.21 -1.21
CA GLY A 104 5.78 9.99 -2.57
C GLY A 104 6.75 9.16 -3.41
N LEU A 105 8.04 9.46 -3.34
CA LEU A 105 9.10 8.73 -4.03
C LEU A 105 9.23 7.28 -3.54
N PHE A 106 9.12 7.05 -2.22
CA PHE A 106 9.11 5.71 -1.66
C PHE A 106 7.94 4.88 -2.19
N ASN A 107 6.73 5.44 -2.18
CA ASN A 107 5.55 4.78 -2.74
C ASN A 107 5.77 4.44 -4.23
N ILE A 108 6.26 5.40 -5.02
CA ILE A 108 6.52 5.18 -6.45
C ILE A 108 7.52 4.04 -6.67
N SER A 109 8.60 4.00 -5.88
CA SER A 109 9.61 2.95 -5.94
C SER A 109 9.03 1.56 -5.64
N GLU A 110 8.21 1.45 -4.60
CA GLU A 110 7.54 0.20 -4.22
C GLU A 110 6.56 -0.28 -5.31
N GLU A 111 5.77 0.61 -5.92
CA GLU A 111 4.91 0.21 -7.05
C GLU A 111 5.73 -0.24 -8.26
N TRP A 112 6.87 0.41 -8.54
CA TRP A 112 7.74 0.04 -9.64
C TRP A 112 8.33 -1.36 -9.44
N ARG A 113 8.81 -1.66 -8.23
CA ARG A 113 9.28 -2.99 -7.85
C ARG A 113 8.16 -4.02 -8.00
N GLY A 114 6.98 -3.74 -7.46
CA GLY A 114 5.83 -4.63 -7.59
C GLY A 114 5.32 -4.80 -9.02
N ARG A 115 5.40 -3.76 -9.85
CA ARG A 115 5.10 -3.84 -11.29
C ARG A 115 6.07 -4.78 -12.00
N LYS A 116 7.37 -4.68 -11.69
CA LYS A 116 8.38 -5.58 -12.26
C LYS A 116 8.14 -7.03 -11.83
N ALA A 117 7.88 -7.26 -10.54
CA ALA A 117 7.58 -8.58 -10.00
C ALA A 117 6.33 -9.21 -10.65
N ARG A 118 5.23 -8.44 -10.74
CA ARG A 118 3.99 -8.88 -11.42
C ARG A 118 4.22 -9.23 -12.88
N LYS A 119 4.96 -8.39 -13.62
CA LYS A 119 5.25 -8.63 -15.04
C LYS A 119 6.01 -9.94 -15.26
N LEU A 120 6.94 -10.28 -14.37
CA LEU A 120 7.69 -11.54 -14.45
C LEU A 120 6.79 -12.77 -14.25
N ARG A 121 5.69 -12.64 -13.50
CA ARG A 121 4.73 -13.72 -13.22
C ARG A 121 3.46 -13.67 -14.07
N GLY A 122 3.34 -12.72 -14.98
CA GLY A 122 2.13 -12.51 -15.78
C GLY A 122 0.90 -12.07 -14.96
N LEU A 123 1.12 -11.50 -13.77
CA LEU A 123 0.03 -11.07 -12.88
C LEU A 123 -0.48 -9.67 -13.27
N PRO A 124 -1.81 -9.44 -13.28
CA PRO A 124 -2.36 -8.11 -13.50
C PRO A 124 -2.16 -7.23 -12.27
N LYS A 125 -2.41 -5.92 -12.41
CA LYS A 125 -2.43 -5.01 -11.27
C LYS A 125 -3.63 -5.31 -10.37
N PRO A 126 -3.47 -5.45 -9.03
CA PRO A 126 -4.61 -5.47 -8.13
C PRO A 126 -5.18 -4.04 -8.04
N TRP A 127 -6.50 -3.94 -8.20
CA TRP A 127 -7.25 -2.69 -8.08
C TRP A 127 -8.08 -2.63 -6.81
N TRP A 128 -8.56 -3.79 -6.36
CA TRP A 128 -9.33 -3.94 -5.13
C TRP A 128 -8.81 -5.14 -4.36
N GLU A 129 -8.74 -5.02 -3.05
CA GLU A 129 -8.45 -6.15 -2.17
C GLU A 129 -9.66 -7.09 -2.13
N ALA A 130 -9.40 -8.39 -2.16
CA ALA A 130 -10.38 -9.43 -1.93
C ALA A 130 -10.22 -9.93 -0.49
N GLY A 131 -11.32 -9.95 0.26
CA GLY A 131 -11.32 -10.54 1.60
C GLY A 131 -10.96 -12.02 1.56
N ASP A 132 -10.32 -12.51 2.61
CA ASP A 132 -9.82 -13.88 2.69
C ASP A 132 -10.93 -14.93 2.49
N ASP A 133 -12.17 -14.67 2.95
CA ASP A 133 -13.31 -15.58 2.73
C ASP A 133 -13.74 -15.67 1.26
N HIS A 134 -13.75 -14.53 0.55
CA HIS A 134 -14.06 -14.51 -0.89
C HIS A 134 -12.94 -15.13 -1.71
N ALA A 135 -11.68 -14.87 -1.33
CA ALA A 135 -10.54 -15.52 -1.94
C ALA A 135 -10.58 -17.04 -1.71
N TYR A 136 -10.91 -17.48 -0.50
CA TYR A 136 -11.06 -18.88 -0.16
C TYR A 136 -12.13 -19.57 -1.02
N GLU A 137 -13.34 -19.02 -1.11
CA GLU A 137 -14.39 -19.53 -1.99
C GLU A 137 -13.94 -19.61 -3.45
N TRP A 138 -13.32 -18.53 -3.94
CA TRP A 138 -12.86 -18.48 -5.32
C TRP A 138 -11.85 -19.58 -5.64
N PHE A 139 -10.85 -19.79 -4.77
CA PHE A 139 -9.84 -20.82 -5.01
C PHE A 139 -10.34 -22.25 -4.70
N LEU A 140 -11.41 -22.42 -3.93
CA LEU A 140 -12.12 -23.70 -3.86
C LEU A 140 -12.74 -24.07 -5.21
N GLU A 141 -13.37 -23.10 -5.88
CA GLU A 141 -13.98 -23.31 -7.20
C GLU A 141 -12.94 -23.32 -8.33
N HIS A 142 -11.82 -22.63 -8.15
CA HIS A 142 -10.73 -22.50 -9.13
C HIS A 142 -9.39 -22.89 -8.50
N PRO A 143 -9.08 -24.19 -8.38
CA PRO A 143 -7.89 -24.66 -7.69
C PRO A 143 -6.60 -24.14 -8.35
N ASP A 144 -5.76 -23.46 -7.58
CA ASP A 144 -4.40 -23.10 -7.97
C ASP A 144 -3.41 -23.98 -7.17
N PRO A 145 -2.51 -24.74 -7.83
CA PRO A 145 -1.58 -25.64 -7.16
C PRO A 145 -0.62 -24.93 -6.19
N ARG A 146 -0.50 -23.61 -6.25
CA ARG A 146 0.35 -22.80 -5.36
C ARG A 146 -0.35 -22.39 -4.06
N ILE A 147 -1.67 -22.48 -4.02
CA ILE A 147 -2.50 -21.97 -2.92
C ILE A 147 -3.07 -23.14 -2.11
N HIS A 148 -2.69 -23.21 -0.84
CA HIS A 148 -3.22 -24.21 0.07
C HIS A 148 -4.42 -23.65 0.84
N MET A 149 -5.52 -24.41 0.89
CA MET A 149 -6.77 -24.06 1.58
C MET A 149 -6.64 -24.18 3.11
N THR A 150 -5.74 -23.38 3.69
CA THR A 150 -5.35 -23.44 5.10
C THR A 150 -5.43 -22.07 5.75
N ARG A 151 -5.56 -22.03 7.09
CA ARG A 151 -5.64 -20.76 7.83
C ARG A 151 -4.35 -19.92 7.75
N ASP A 152 -3.24 -20.48 7.29
CA ASP A 152 -1.99 -19.74 7.12
C ASP A 152 -2.00 -18.87 5.85
N TYR A 153 -2.77 -19.30 4.84
CA TYR A 153 -2.94 -18.60 3.59
C TYR A 153 -4.11 -17.61 3.65
N PHE A 154 -5.13 -17.92 4.46
CA PHE A 154 -6.34 -17.13 4.67
C PHE A 154 -6.53 -16.79 6.17
N PRO A 155 -5.64 -15.98 6.78
CA PRO A 155 -5.63 -15.71 8.22
C PRO A 155 -6.91 -15.05 8.76
N TYR A 156 -7.62 -14.31 7.92
CA TYR A 156 -8.88 -13.63 8.28
C TYR A 156 -10.13 -14.42 7.88
N SER A 157 -10.00 -15.62 7.29
CA SER A 157 -11.17 -16.41 6.92
C SER A 157 -11.92 -16.92 8.15
N VAL A 158 -13.19 -16.51 8.29
CA VAL A 158 -14.07 -16.98 9.37
C VAL A 158 -14.52 -18.42 9.11
N LYS A 159 -14.60 -18.82 7.83
CA LYS A 159 -15.02 -20.16 7.40
C LYS A 159 -14.05 -21.27 7.78
N LEU A 160 -12.75 -20.97 7.73
CA LEU A 160 -11.75 -21.89 8.24
C LEU A 160 -11.74 -21.89 9.78
N GLY A 161 -12.34 -20.90 10.43
CA GLY A 161 -12.45 -20.67 11.88
C GLY A 161 -13.42 -21.57 12.64
N SER A 162 -14.40 -22.17 11.95
CA SER A 162 -15.56 -22.84 12.57
C SER A 162 -15.49 -24.37 12.65
N SER A 163 -14.32 -24.96 12.42
CA SER A 163 -14.05 -26.40 12.63
C SER A 163 -13.42 -26.72 13.97
#